data_AF-A0AAD7IMW3-F1
#
_entry.id   AF-A0AAD7IMW3-F1
#
_cell.length_a   1.000
_cell.length_b   1.000
_cell.length_c   1.000
_cell.angle_alpha   90.00
_cell.angle_beta   90.00
_cell.angle_gamma   90.00
#
_symmetry.space_group_name_H-M   'P 1'
#
loop_
_entity.id
_entity.type
_entity.pdbx_description
1 polymer ?
#
loop_
_entity_poly.entity_id
_entity_poly.type
_entity_poly.pdbx_seq_one_letter_code
_entity_poly.pdbx_strand_id
1 'polypeptide(L)'
;MPGYVPKVDTDRLMASSMAGIAAIRAGLDEKRAFVKEAKFFCDRCKKQETSTSPLQACSRCRSVRYCSRECQVAHYKTTHKKSCANFEEPPLCRAFNHKVPLPGCSYPEMPILAQGVSEGMGAWVSTGGSIDCRLAVLPGGIKSNTGKDQPMSVAHALAMTPGMVDGKYLSLTILVQNRSPKAKPMIVVGLGIVAVTTPRGTPIILEGKDPGEPSRFLDYPHLNGRVLGLAKASAKLTHFNGKAIKDGETCPALKDPKTCAVLLNVGEYAMFTVEFRAGGPNITHDFQAFELLEHVIVPAIAYDPNISPNKSYAELLPAAADRDEVCEVRAKFDQRAVEAWYRDYKTKGETAYVTSHYGEARAKMVGMGNEALAEMLKAMMGMVQTGSSI
;
A
#
# COMPACT_ATOMS: atom_id res chain seq x y z
N MET A 1 39.94 -38.44 3.39
CA MET A 1 39.22 -38.18 4.65
C MET A 1 37.74 -38.10 4.33
N PRO A 2 36.84 -38.80 5.05
CA PRO A 2 35.42 -38.72 4.77
C PRO A 2 34.93 -37.29 5.01
N GLY A 3 34.33 -36.68 3.98
CA GLY A 3 33.83 -35.31 4.02
C GLY A 3 32.76 -35.16 5.11
N TYR A 4 33.01 -34.27 6.07
CA TYR A 4 32.02 -33.89 7.07
C TYR A 4 30.94 -33.04 6.38
N VAL A 5 29.76 -33.62 6.18
CA VAL A 5 28.56 -32.88 5.80
C VAL A 5 27.93 -32.37 7.09
N PRO A 6 27.85 -31.05 7.32
CA PRO A 6 27.10 -30.52 8.45
C PRO A 6 25.66 -31.03 8.37
N LYS A 7 25.23 -31.86 9.32
CA LYS A 7 23.83 -32.27 9.40
C LYS A 7 23.04 -31.07 9.88
N VAL A 8 22.25 -30.48 8.99
CA VAL A 8 21.22 -29.52 9.38
C VAL A 8 20.27 -30.25 10.33
N ASP A 9 20.12 -29.73 11.55
CA ASP A 9 19.15 -30.24 12.52
C ASP A 9 17.74 -29.86 12.06
N THR A 10 17.19 -30.71 11.20
CA THR A 10 15.87 -30.53 10.59
C THR A 10 14.76 -30.48 11.62
N ASP A 11 14.90 -31.21 12.73
CA ASP A 11 13.89 -31.27 13.77
C ASP A 11 13.84 -29.96 14.55
N ARG A 12 15.01 -29.41 14.91
CA ARG A 12 15.09 -28.07 15.51
C ARG A 12 14.56 -26.98 14.57
N LEU A 13 14.87 -27.05 13.28
CA LEU A 13 14.37 -26.09 12.28
C LEU A 13 12.84 -26.16 12.15
N MET A 14 12.28 -27.37 12.06
CA MET A 14 10.83 -27.59 11.99
C MET A 14 10.12 -27.12 13.27
N ALA A 15 10.65 -27.45 14.44
CA ALA A 15 10.08 -27.01 15.72
C ALA A 15 10.09 -25.49 15.85
N SER A 16 11.19 -24.84 15.46
CA SER A 16 11.33 -23.38 15.42
C SER A 16 10.31 -22.74 14.45
N SER A 17 10.18 -23.30 13.24
CA SER A 17 9.21 -22.83 12.25
C SER A 17 7.75 -22.97 12.73
N MET A 18 7.40 -24.12 13.34
CA MET A 18 6.07 -24.34 13.90
C MET A 18 5.74 -23.37 15.04
N ALA A 19 6.68 -23.12 15.93
CA ALA A 19 6.53 -22.13 17.00
C ALA A 19 6.31 -20.72 16.43
N GLY A 20 7.07 -20.35 15.40
CA GLY A 20 6.89 -19.09 14.67
C GLY A 20 5.49 -18.96 14.06
N ILE A 21 5.01 -19.99 13.35
CA ILE A 21 3.66 -19.99 12.75
C ILE A 21 2.57 -19.89 13.82
N ALA A 22 2.72 -20.58 14.95
CA ALA A 22 1.77 -20.51 16.06
C ALA A 22 1.70 -19.09 16.65
N ALA A 23 2.85 -18.44 16.86
CA ALA A 23 2.91 -17.05 17.33
C ALA A 23 2.25 -16.07 16.35
N ILE A 24 2.41 -16.26 15.04
CA ILE A 24 1.73 -15.44 14.01
C ILE A 24 0.21 -15.60 14.13
N ARG A 25 -0.28 -16.84 14.21
CA ARG A 25 -1.72 -17.11 14.32
C ARG A 25 -2.29 -16.44 15.57
N ALA A 26 -1.62 -16.60 16.71
CA ALA A 26 -2.01 -15.93 17.95
C ALA A 26 -2.07 -14.41 17.80
N GLY A 27 -1.03 -13.78 17.23
CA GLY A 27 -1.02 -12.32 17.00
C GLY A 27 -2.07 -11.85 16.00
N LEU A 28 -2.38 -12.64 14.96
CA LEU A 28 -3.48 -12.34 14.03
C LEU A 28 -4.85 -12.45 14.70
N ASP A 29 -5.03 -13.41 15.60
CA ASP A 29 -6.28 -13.58 16.34
C ASP A 29 -6.45 -12.49 17.41
N GLU A 30 -5.38 -12.09 18.10
CA GLU A 30 -5.37 -10.93 19.00
C GLU A 30 -5.73 -9.65 18.23
N LYS A 31 -5.12 -9.44 17.05
CA LYS A 31 -5.47 -8.33 16.17
C LYS A 31 -6.95 -8.37 15.77
N ARG A 32 -7.47 -9.53 15.38
CA ARG A 32 -8.89 -9.69 15.02
C ARG A 32 -9.81 -9.39 16.19
N ALA A 33 -9.45 -9.84 17.40
CA ALA A 33 -10.18 -9.56 18.63
C ALA A 33 -10.18 -8.06 18.92
N PHE A 34 -9.01 -7.40 18.90
CA PHE A 34 -8.88 -5.96 19.08
C PHE A 34 -9.71 -5.16 18.08
N VAL A 35 -9.65 -5.52 16.79
CA VAL A 35 -10.45 -4.86 15.74
C VAL A 35 -11.96 -5.13 15.89
N LYS A 36 -12.34 -6.30 16.40
CA LYS A 36 -13.74 -6.64 16.71
C LYS A 36 -14.25 -5.85 17.91
N GLU A 37 -13.41 -5.62 18.89
CA GLU A 37 -13.69 -4.86 20.11
C GLU A 37 -13.57 -3.35 19.93
N ALA A 38 -12.95 -2.88 18.84
CA ALA A 38 -12.88 -1.48 18.49
C ALA A 38 -14.30 -0.91 18.33
N LYS A 39 -14.75 -0.24 19.39
CA LYS A 39 -16.07 0.38 19.50
C LYS A 39 -16.06 1.69 18.73
N PHE A 40 -17.07 1.89 17.89
CA PHE A 40 -17.34 3.20 17.30
C PHE A 40 -18.21 4.03 18.23
N PHE A 41 -18.00 5.34 18.22
CA PHE A 41 -18.76 6.29 19.02
C PHE A 41 -19.39 7.35 18.12
N CYS A 42 -20.58 7.82 18.48
CA CYS A 42 -21.22 8.95 17.81
C CYS A 42 -20.34 10.20 17.95
N ASP A 43 -19.95 10.81 16.84
CA ASP A 43 -19.06 11.98 16.86
C ASP A 43 -19.65 13.18 17.60
N ARG A 44 -20.99 13.26 17.70
CA ARG A 44 -21.69 14.32 18.43
C ARG A 44 -21.85 14.05 19.92
N CYS A 45 -22.55 12.97 20.28
CA CYS A 45 -22.99 12.72 21.66
C CYS A 45 -22.16 11.64 22.38
N LYS A 46 -21.15 11.08 21.71
CA LYS A 46 -20.25 10.05 22.22
C LYS A 46 -20.93 8.75 22.67
N LYS A 47 -22.20 8.53 22.31
CA LYS A 47 -22.87 7.24 22.49
C LYS A 47 -22.16 6.16 21.68
N GLN A 48 -21.88 5.03 22.32
CA GLN A 48 -21.25 3.89 21.70
C GLN A 48 -22.20 3.20 20.71
N GLU A 49 -21.66 2.67 19.61
CA GLU A 49 -22.36 1.77 18.71
C GLU A 49 -22.76 0.48 19.44
N THR A 50 -23.99 0.02 19.19
CA THR A 50 -24.50 -1.28 19.67
C THR A 50 -24.98 -2.10 18.48
N SER A 51 -25.10 -3.42 18.65
CA SER A 51 -25.65 -4.32 17.61
C SER A 51 -27.10 -3.95 17.22
N THR A 52 -27.86 -3.38 18.15
CA THR A 52 -29.25 -2.95 17.95
C THR A 52 -29.37 -1.52 17.42
N SER A 53 -28.29 -0.73 17.43
CA SER A 53 -28.28 0.66 17.00
C SER A 53 -26.95 0.99 16.32
N PRO A 54 -26.73 0.49 15.09
CA PRO A 54 -25.53 0.78 14.32
C PRO A 54 -25.44 2.29 14.01
N LEU A 55 -24.24 2.86 14.10
CA LEU A 55 -24.03 4.27 13.81
C LEU A 55 -24.01 4.49 12.29
N GLN A 56 -24.68 5.53 11.85
CA GLN A 56 -24.75 5.94 10.46
C GLN A 56 -23.54 6.80 10.09
N ALA A 57 -22.77 6.38 9.10
CA ALA A 57 -21.66 7.16 8.58
C ALA A 57 -22.18 8.40 7.82
N CYS A 58 -21.43 9.50 7.88
CA CYS A 58 -21.70 10.65 6.99
C CYS A 58 -21.62 10.20 5.53
N SER A 59 -22.69 10.39 4.77
CA SER A 59 -22.78 9.92 3.38
C SER A 59 -21.70 10.48 2.46
N ARG A 60 -21.16 11.67 2.76
CA ARG A 60 -20.17 12.35 1.92
C ARG A 60 -18.72 11.97 2.25
N CYS A 61 -18.31 12.02 3.52
CA CYS A 61 -16.91 11.76 3.90
C CYS A 61 -16.69 10.35 4.42
N ARG A 62 -17.72 9.72 5.01
CA ARG A 62 -17.64 8.44 5.71
C ARG A 62 -16.58 8.37 6.81
N SER A 63 -16.04 9.51 7.26
CA SER A 63 -15.00 9.60 8.30
C SER A 63 -15.56 9.73 9.72
N VAL A 64 -16.83 10.13 9.84
CA VAL A 64 -17.55 10.31 11.10
C VAL A 64 -18.87 9.53 11.10
N ARG A 65 -19.34 9.15 12.27
CA ARG A 65 -20.54 8.34 12.48
C ARG A 65 -21.48 8.94 13.52
N TYR A 66 -22.78 8.69 13.37
CA TYR A 66 -23.83 9.27 14.21
C TYR A 66 -24.87 8.23 14.61
N CYS A 67 -25.38 8.33 15.84
CA CYS A 67 -26.48 7.48 16.28
C CYS A 67 -27.83 7.90 15.69
N SER A 68 -27.94 9.15 15.19
CA SER A 68 -29.18 9.68 14.64
C SER A 68 -28.95 10.87 13.72
N ARG A 69 -29.98 11.22 12.94
CA ARG A 69 -29.96 12.37 12.03
C ARG A 69 -29.81 13.69 12.77
N GLU A 70 -30.41 13.82 13.97
CA GLU A 70 -30.33 15.01 14.81
C GLU A 70 -28.89 15.25 15.25
N CYS A 71 -28.19 14.19 15.70
CA CYS A 71 -26.78 14.26 16.04
C CYS A 71 -25.92 14.68 14.85
N GLN A 72 -26.20 14.15 13.65
CA GLN A 72 -25.51 14.52 12.43
C GLN A 72 -25.71 16.00 12.09
N VAL A 73 -26.96 16.48 12.06
CA VAL A 73 -27.27 17.89 11.70
C VAL A 73 -26.64 18.85 12.71
N ALA A 74 -26.72 18.52 14.01
CA ALA A 74 -26.14 19.35 15.06
C ALA A 74 -24.60 19.43 14.92
N HIS A 75 -23.91 18.31 14.71
CA HIS A 75 -22.46 18.29 14.52
C HIS A 75 -22.03 18.96 13.21
N TYR A 76 -22.81 18.79 12.14
CA TYR A 76 -22.55 19.41 10.84
C TYR A 76 -22.54 20.93 10.92
N LYS A 77 -23.53 21.52 11.60
CA LYS A 77 -23.64 22.98 11.75
C LYS A 77 -22.50 23.57 12.58
N THR A 78 -22.03 22.87 13.61
CA THR A 78 -21.03 23.40 14.53
C THR A 78 -19.60 23.28 14.00
N THR A 79 -19.21 22.10 13.51
CA THR A 79 -17.79 21.77 13.28
C THR A 79 -17.56 20.95 12.02
N HIS A 80 -18.42 19.96 11.74
CA HIS A 80 -18.12 18.97 10.69
C HIS A 80 -18.24 19.50 9.26
N LYS A 81 -18.99 20.57 8.99
CA LYS A 81 -19.13 21.11 7.63
C LYS A 81 -17.78 21.45 6.98
N LYS A 82 -16.87 22.09 7.74
CA LYS A 82 -15.54 22.47 7.25
C LYS A 82 -14.66 21.24 7.06
N SER A 83 -14.57 20.38 8.08
CA SER A 83 -13.74 19.17 8.00
C SER A 83 -14.17 18.17 6.93
N CYS A 84 -15.49 18.05 6.71
CA CYS A 84 -16.04 17.24 5.63
C CYS A 84 -15.64 17.76 4.24
N ALA A 85 -15.67 19.08 4.03
CA ALA A 85 -15.37 19.71 2.75
C ALA A 85 -13.87 19.74 2.45
N ASN A 86 -13.04 19.89 3.48
CA ASN A 86 -11.59 20.04 3.38
C ASN A 86 -10.82 18.72 3.32
N PHE A 87 -11.51 17.56 3.30
CA PHE A 87 -10.85 16.26 3.30
C PHE A 87 -9.89 16.04 4.47
N GLU A 88 -10.19 16.63 5.63
CA GLU A 88 -9.32 16.53 6.81
C GLU A 88 -9.05 15.08 7.24
N GLU A 89 -10.02 14.19 7.03
CA GLU A 89 -9.93 12.79 7.41
C GLU A 89 -10.34 11.88 6.26
N PRO A 90 -9.61 10.78 6.01
CA PRO A 90 -10.07 9.74 5.08
C PRO A 90 -11.34 9.05 5.61
N PRO A 91 -12.05 8.31 4.75
CA PRO A 91 -13.10 7.40 5.17
C PRO A 91 -12.64 6.46 6.28
N LEU A 92 -13.47 6.30 7.30
CA LEU A 92 -13.19 5.41 8.40
C LEU A 92 -13.44 3.96 7.96
N CYS A 93 -12.37 3.23 7.65
CA CYS A 93 -12.44 1.81 7.29
C CYS A 93 -11.33 1.03 8.00
N ARG A 94 -11.63 -0.23 8.34
CA ARG A 94 -10.67 -1.09 9.05
C ARG A 94 -9.40 -1.37 8.25
N ALA A 95 -9.51 -1.39 6.92
CA ALA A 95 -8.39 -1.64 6.02
C ALA A 95 -7.42 -0.45 5.92
N PHE A 96 -7.84 0.75 6.32
CA PHE A 96 -7.05 1.99 6.29
C PHE A 96 -7.14 2.69 7.64
N ASN A 97 -6.70 2.01 8.70
CA ASN A 97 -6.68 2.57 10.05
C ASN A 97 -5.39 3.39 10.26
N HIS A 98 -5.51 4.71 10.12
CA HIS A 98 -4.40 5.65 10.29
C HIS A 98 -4.30 6.26 11.70
N LYS A 99 -5.22 5.93 12.61
CA LYS A 99 -5.34 6.61 13.91
C LYS A 99 -4.93 5.76 15.09
N VAL A 100 -5.28 4.48 15.07
CA VAL A 100 -5.19 3.62 16.25
C VAL A 100 -4.07 2.61 16.03
N PRO A 101 -2.94 2.73 16.74
CA PRO A 101 -1.94 1.67 16.83
C PRO A 101 -2.55 0.38 17.37
N LEU A 102 -2.02 -0.75 16.91
CA LEU A 102 -2.33 -2.04 17.53
C LEU A 102 -1.74 -2.11 18.95
N PRO A 103 -2.26 -2.98 19.84
CA PRO A 103 -1.63 -3.25 21.12
C PRO A 103 -0.14 -3.56 20.98
N GLY A 104 0.69 -2.94 21.81
CA GLY A 104 2.15 -3.08 21.77
C GLY A 104 2.85 -2.32 20.64
N CYS A 105 2.12 -1.66 19.74
CA CYS A 105 2.68 -0.83 18.67
C CYS A 105 2.63 0.65 19.05
N SER A 106 3.64 1.40 18.62
CA SER A 106 3.72 2.86 18.77
C SER A 106 3.08 3.59 17.60
N TYR A 107 2.90 2.91 16.46
CA TYR A 107 2.44 3.52 15.21
C TYR A 107 1.19 2.81 14.64
N PRO A 108 0.30 3.53 13.93
CA PRO A 108 -0.86 2.95 13.27
C PRO A 108 -0.46 2.12 12.06
N GLU A 109 -1.16 1.04 11.74
CA GLU A 109 -0.74 0.16 10.62
C GLU A 109 -0.68 0.85 9.26
N MET A 110 -1.52 1.87 9.03
CA MET A 110 -1.65 2.58 7.76
C MET A 110 -1.42 4.08 7.94
N PRO A 111 -0.18 4.54 8.15
CA PRO A 111 0.12 5.97 8.31
C PRO A 111 -0.25 6.75 7.04
N ILE A 112 -0.68 7.99 7.20
CA ILE A 112 -0.83 8.89 6.05
C ILE A 112 0.53 9.53 5.77
N LEU A 113 1.18 9.07 4.71
CA LEU A 113 2.47 9.59 4.24
C LEU A 113 2.30 10.65 3.14
N ALA A 114 1.17 10.64 2.44
CA ALA A 114 0.81 11.66 1.46
C ALA A 114 -0.69 11.90 1.45
N GLN A 115 -1.10 13.11 1.09
CA GLN A 115 -2.51 13.40 0.83
C GLN A 115 -2.67 14.53 -0.19
N GLY A 116 -3.81 14.53 -0.88
CA GLY A 116 -4.12 15.52 -1.91
C GLY A 116 -5.61 15.64 -2.15
N VAL A 117 -6.03 16.81 -2.63
CA VAL A 117 -7.42 17.11 -2.99
C VAL A 117 -7.42 17.87 -4.31
N SER A 118 -8.33 17.50 -5.21
CA SER A 118 -8.57 18.24 -6.45
C SER A 118 -10.02 18.05 -6.90
N GLU A 119 -10.73 19.12 -7.22
CA GLU A 119 -12.12 19.11 -7.74
C GLU A 119 -13.13 18.23 -6.97
N GLY A 120 -12.94 18.11 -5.65
CA GLY A 120 -13.78 17.25 -4.82
C GLY A 120 -13.47 15.76 -4.93
N MET A 121 -12.32 15.39 -5.48
CA MET A 121 -11.65 14.11 -5.29
C MET A 121 -10.56 14.26 -4.22
N GLY A 122 -10.39 13.25 -3.38
CA GLY A 122 -9.33 13.21 -2.37
C GLY A 122 -8.59 11.90 -2.41
N ALA A 123 -7.29 11.94 -2.12
CA ALA A 123 -6.43 10.77 -2.06
C ALA A 123 -5.55 10.81 -0.81
N TRP A 124 -5.36 9.66 -0.18
CA TRP A 124 -4.45 9.43 0.94
C TRP A 124 -3.57 8.23 0.64
N VAL A 125 -2.27 8.36 0.91
CA VAL A 125 -1.26 7.36 0.58
C VAL A 125 -0.60 6.87 1.85
N SER A 126 -0.50 5.56 1.97
CA SER A 126 0.24 4.84 3.02
C SER A 126 1.28 3.93 2.38
N THR A 127 2.23 3.44 3.16
CA THR A 127 3.05 2.31 2.74
C THR A 127 2.18 1.09 2.48
N GLY A 128 2.54 0.32 1.45
CA GLY A 128 2.03 -1.03 1.17
C GLY A 128 3.15 -2.06 1.02
N GLY A 129 4.39 -1.68 1.40
CA GLY A 129 5.58 -2.52 1.31
C GLY A 129 5.65 -3.62 2.35
N SER A 130 6.77 -4.32 2.40
CA SER A 130 7.01 -5.35 3.41
C SER A 130 7.27 -4.74 4.78
N ILE A 131 7.01 -5.54 5.82
CA ILE A 131 7.18 -5.11 7.22
C ILE A 131 8.63 -4.86 7.62
N ASP A 132 9.60 -5.31 6.82
CA ASP A 132 11.04 -5.07 6.99
C ASP A 132 11.54 -3.88 6.14
N CYS A 133 10.62 -3.13 5.53
CA CYS A 133 10.88 -1.97 4.67
C CYS A 133 11.61 -2.28 3.37
N ARG A 134 11.87 -3.55 3.01
CA ARG A 134 12.52 -3.88 1.74
C ARG A 134 11.57 -3.65 0.57
N LEU A 135 12.12 -3.18 -0.55
CA LEU A 135 11.35 -3.14 -1.79
C LEU A 135 10.96 -4.56 -2.22
N ALA A 136 9.86 -4.70 -2.95
CA ALA A 136 9.48 -5.99 -3.52
C ALA A 136 10.37 -6.34 -4.71
N VAL A 137 10.69 -7.63 -4.87
CA VAL A 137 11.51 -8.14 -5.98
C VAL A 137 10.70 -8.32 -7.27
N LEU A 138 9.42 -8.69 -7.14
CA LEU A 138 8.51 -8.92 -8.26
C LEU A 138 7.27 -8.04 -8.14
N PRO A 139 6.78 -7.46 -9.25
CA PRO A 139 5.55 -6.72 -9.25
C PRO A 139 4.35 -7.67 -9.09
N GLY A 140 3.37 -7.27 -8.30
CA GLY A 140 2.18 -8.01 -7.90
C GLY A 140 2.42 -8.92 -6.69
N GLY A 141 3.62 -8.88 -6.11
CA GLY A 141 4.07 -9.79 -5.07
C GLY A 141 4.20 -11.25 -5.55
N ILE A 142 4.58 -12.13 -4.62
CA ILE A 142 4.62 -13.57 -4.87
C ILE A 142 3.19 -14.09 -4.81
N LYS A 143 2.64 -14.48 -5.97
CA LYS A 143 1.34 -15.16 -5.99
C LYS A 143 1.53 -16.55 -5.40
N SER A 144 0.81 -16.83 -4.32
CA SER A 144 0.60 -18.19 -3.84
C SER A 144 -0.13 -18.95 -4.94
N ASN A 145 0.61 -19.66 -5.80
CA ASN A 145 0.03 -20.57 -6.79
C ASN A 145 -0.56 -21.75 -6.00
N THR A 146 -1.80 -21.58 -5.53
CA THR A 146 -2.59 -22.70 -4.98
C THR A 146 -3.15 -23.60 -6.08
N GLY A 147 -2.88 -23.29 -7.35
CA GLY A 147 -3.18 -24.14 -8.51
C GLY A 147 -2.02 -25.10 -8.80
N LYS A 148 -2.33 -26.38 -8.83
CA LYS A 148 -1.42 -27.53 -8.97
C LYS A 148 -0.46 -27.41 -10.17
N ASP A 149 0.77 -27.89 -9.96
CA ASP A 149 1.75 -28.38 -10.96
C ASP A 149 2.55 -27.41 -11.84
N GLN A 150 2.53 -26.09 -11.63
CA GLN A 150 3.52 -25.23 -12.32
C GLN A 150 4.86 -25.18 -11.57
N PRO A 151 6.00 -25.55 -12.22
CA PRO A 151 7.31 -25.42 -11.62
C PRO A 151 7.63 -23.94 -11.32
N MET A 152 8.18 -23.68 -10.13
CA MET A 152 8.60 -22.35 -9.73
C MET A 152 9.69 -21.84 -10.67
N SER A 153 9.47 -20.69 -11.31
CA SER A 153 10.52 -20.07 -12.14
C SER A 153 11.73 -19.69 -11.28
N VAL A 154 12.94 -19.69 -11.84
CA VAL A 154 14.17 -19.26 -11.15
C VAL A 154 14.03 -17.85 -10.56
N ALA A 155 13.43 -16.92 -11.30
CA ALA A 155 13.17 -15.56 -10.81
C ALA A 155 12.28 -15.54 -9.55
N HIS A 156 11.26 -16.40 -9.49
CA HIS A 156 10.44 -16.57 -8.29
C HIS A 156 11.24 -17.18 -7.14
N ALA A 157 12.06 -18.20 -7.39
CA ALA A 157 12.90 -18.80 -6.35
C ALA A 157 13.88 -17.79 -5.75
N LEU A 158 14.51 -16.96 -6.60
CA LEU A 158 15.39 -15.88 -6.16
C LEU A 158 14.63 -14.80 -5.38
N ALA A 159 13.45 -14.40 -5.86
CA ALA A 159 12.59 -13.44 -5.15
C ALA A 159 12.09 -13.95 -3.79
N MET A 160 11.99 -15.26 -3.62
CA MET A 160 11.64 -15.90 -2.35
C MET A 160 12.83 -16.11 -1.42
N THR A 161 14.06 -15.89 -1.88
CA THR A 161 15.27 -16.07 -1.07
C THR A 161 15.75 -14.70 -0.57
N PRO A 162 15.53 -14.35 0.72
CA PRO A 162 15.86 -13.02 1.21
C PRO A 162 17.36 -12.69 1.03
N GLY A 163 17.67 -11.44 0.70
CA GLY A 163 19.06 -10.98 0.54
C GLY A 163 19.82 -11.53 -0.68
N MET A 164 19.23 -12.40 -1.51
CA MET A 164 19.84 -12.79 -2.78
C MET A 164 19.65 -11.74 -3.88
N VAL A 165 18.50 -11.07 -3.89
CA VAL A 165 18.16 -10.05 -4.88
C VAL A 165 17.52 -8.88 -4.16
N ASP A 166 18.07 -7.69 -4.40
CA ASP A 166 17.46 -6.46 -3.91
C ASP A 166 16.14 -6.18 -4.64
N GLY A 167 15.14 -5.79 -3.87
CA GLY A 167 13.87 -5.37 -4.41
C GLY A 167 13.97 -4.11 -5.25
N LYS A 168 13.08 -3.98 -6.23
CA LYS A 168 13.01 -2.80 -7.10
C LYS A 168 11.66 -2.08 -7.07
N TYR A 169 10.66 -2.68 -6.44
CA TYR A 169 9.29 -2.20 -6.50
C TYR A 169 8.83 -1.65 -5.14
N LEU A 170 8.54 -0.35 -5.13
CA LEU A 170 7.91 0.34 -4.00
C LEU A 170 6.41 0.11 -4.07
N SER A 171 5.83 -0.51 -3.05
CA SER A 171 4.40 -0.77 -2.96
C SER A 171 3.71 0.29 -2.11
N LEU A 172 2.70 0.95 -2.66
CA LEU A 172 1.88 1.96 -1.99
C LEU A 172 0.44 1.49 -1.85
N THR A 173 -0.20 1.85 -0.74
CA THR A 173 -1.66 1.75 -0.59
C THR A 173 -2.27 3.14 -0.73
N ILE A 174 -3.15 3.30 -1.72
CA ILE A 174 -3.76 4.59 -2.07
C ILE A 174 -5.27 4.48 -1.87
N LEU A 175 -5.81 5.21 -0.90
CA LEU A 175 -7.25 5.39 -0.74
C LEU A 175 -7.68 6.61 -1.54
N VAL A 176 -8.69 6.44 -2.41
CA VAL A 176 -9.26 7.53 -3.23
C VAL A 176 -10.75 7.64 -2.94
N GLN A 177 -11.24 8.86 -2.74
CA GLN A 177 -12.65 9.14 -2.46
C GLN A 177 -13.21 10.24 -3.35
N ASN A 178 -14.43 10.04 -3.81
CA ASN A 178 -15.23 11.07 -4.45
C ASN A 178 -16.10 11.82 -3.43
N ARG A 179 -15.86 13.12 -3.23
CA ARG A 179 -16.75 14.06 -2.53
C ARG A 179 -17.19 15.22 -3.42
N SER A 180 -17.21 15.00 -4.73
CA SER A 180 -17.46 16.01 -5.76
C SER A 180 -18.74 16.79 -5.45
N PRO A 181 -18.73 18.12 -5.61
CA PRO A 181 -19.96 18.88 -5.56
C PRO A 181 -20.88 18.44 -6.72
N LYS A 182 -22.20 18.56 -6.54
CA LYS A 182 -23.23 18.24 -7.55
C LYS A 182 -23.40 16.74 -7.89
N ALA A 183 -22.98 15.83 -7.01
CA ALA A 183 -23.27 14.40 -7.15
C ALA A 183 -22.70 13.74 -8.44
N LYS A 184 -21.62 14.30 -9.01
CA LYS A 184 -21.02 13.80 -10.26
C LYS A 184 -20.21 12.51 -9.98
N PRO A 185 -20.58 11.36 -10.58
CA PRO A 185 -19.77 10.15 -10.48
C PRO A 185 -18.45 10.31 -11.25
N MET A 186 -17.39 9.71 -10.72
CA MET A 186 -16.03 9.82 -11.26
C MET A 186 -15.45 8.43 -11.51
N ILE A 187 -14.66 8.28 -12.57
CA ILE A 187 -13.85 7.09 -12.80
C ILE A 187 -12.42 7.39 -12.37
N VAL A 188 -11.88 6.56 -11.47
CA VAL A 188 -10.46 6.54 -11.14
C VAL A 188 -9.80 5.41 -11.89
N VAL A 189 -8.74 5.70 -12.64
CA VAL A 189 -8.02 4.67 -13.41
C VAL A 189 -6.78 4.27 -12.64
N GLY A 190 -6.80 3.10 -12.00
CA GLY A 190 -5.67 2.61 -11.21
C GLY A 190 -4.40 2.50 -12.06
N LEU A 191 -4.53 2.10 -13.34
CA LEU A 191 -3.41 2.09 -14.26
C LEU A 191 -2.91 3.49 -14.69
N GLY A 192 -3.66 4.55 -14.41
CA GLY A 192 -3.23 5.93 -14.69
C GLY A 192 -2.38 6.54 -13.58
N ILE A 193 -2.27 5.89 -12.41
CA ILE A 193 -1.58 6.43 -11.25
C ILE A 193 -0.07 6.49 -11.53
N VAL A 194 0.54 7.64 -11.23
CA VAL A 194 1.97 7.94 -11.46
C VAL A 194 2.60 8.46 -10.17
N ALA A 195 3.76 7.93 -9.78
CA ALA A 195 4.59 8.54 -8.74
C ALA A 195 5.58 9.52 -9.39
N VAL A 196 5.69 10.74 -8.86
CA VAL A 196 6.56 11.79 -9.39
C VAL A 196 7.76 11.94 -8.50
N THR A 197 8.94 11.93 -9.11
CA THR A 197 10.21 12.10 -8.41
C THR A 197 10.51 13.57 -8.11
N THR A 198 11.37 13.81 -7.12
CA THR A 198 11.99 15.13 -6.93
C THR A 198 13.07 15.36 -8.00
N PRO A 199 13.50 16.61 -8.25
CA PRO A 199 14.63 16.90 -9.14
C PRO A 199 15.91 16.14 -8.76
N ARG A 200 16.18 16.00 -7.45
CA ARG A 200 17.31 15.23 -6.93
C ARG A 200 17.11 13.72 -7.11
N GLY A 201 15.88 13.24 -6.97
CA GLY A 201 15.55 11.82 -7.08
C GLY A 201 15.55 11.28 -8.50
N THR A 202 15.25 12.12 -9.50
CA THR A 202 15.24 11.74 -10.92
C THR A 202 16.51 11.00 -11.36
N PRO A 203 17.73 11.56 -11.24
CA PRO A 203 18.94 10.87 -11.68
C PRO A 203 19.20 9.56 -10.91
N ILE A 204 18.95 9.53 -9.60
CA ILE A 204 19.21 8.36 -8.75
C ILE A 204 18.30 7.19 -9.12
N ILE A 205 17.01 7.44 -9.36
CA ILE A 205 16.08 6.38 -9.77
C ILE A 205 16.39 5.88 -11.18
N LEU A 206 16.88 6.75 -12.07
CA LEU A 206 17.30 6.35 -13.42
C LEU A 206 18.52 5.41 -13.43
N GLU A 207 19.41 5.47 -12.44
CA GLU A 207 20.52 4.51 -12.29
C GLU A 207 20.03 3.08 -12.08
N GLY A 208 18.86 2.93 -11.43
CA GLY A 208 18.22 1.64 -11.22
C GLY A 208 17.45 1.12 -12.43
N LYS A 209 17.39 1.86 -13.55
CA LYS A 209 16.53 1.55 -14.70
C LYS A 209 16.94 0.30 -15.47
N ASP A 210 16.00 -0.58 -15.83
CA ASP A 210 16.33 -1.72 -16.68
C ASP A 210 16.55 -1.25 -18.14
N PRO A 211 17.48 -1.86 -18.89
CA PRO A 211 17.67 -1.54 -20.30
C PRO A 211 16.35 -1.64 -21.09
N GLY A 212 15.99 -0.58 -21.81
CA GLY A 212 14.79 -0.54 -22.65
C GLY A 212 13.47 -0.19 -21.95
N GLU A 213 13.46 -0.04 -20.62
CA GLU A 213 12.29 0.50 -19.92
C GLU A 213 11.99 1.93 -20.45
N PRO A 214 10.73 2.36 -20.64
CA PRO A 214 10.43 3.72 -21.05
C PRO A 214 10.58 4.72 -19.88
N SER A 215 11.09 5.93 -20.15
CA SER A 215 11.05 7.04 -19.19
C SER A 215 9.99 8.04 -19.61
N ARG A 216 9.05 8.35 -18.70
CA ARG A 216 8.12 9.46 -18.88
C ARG A 216 8.58 10.64 -18.05
N PHE A 217 9.05 11.68 -18.70
CA PHE A 217 9.40 12.92 -18.03
C PHE A 217 8.22 13.88 -18.01
N LEU A 218 8.08 14.62 -16.91
CA LEU A 218 7.03 15.59 -16.67
C LEU A 218 7.68 16.95 -16.42
N ASP A 219 7.13 17.99 -17.06
CA ASP A 219 7.61 19.35 -16.88
C ASP A 219 6.89 19.98 -15.68
N TYR A 220 7.67 20.31 -14.65
CA TYR A 220 7.17 20.96 -13.44
C TYR A 220 7.91 22.27 -13.19
N PRO A 221 7.37 23.40 -13.68
CA PRO A 221 8.02 24.70 -13.52
C PRO A 221 8.36 25.04 -12.07
N HIS A 222 7.48 24.68 -11.13
CA HIS A 222 7.70 24.93 -9.69
C HIS A 222 8.78 24.05 -9.05
N LEU A 223 9.20 22.96 -9.70
CA LEU A 223 10.31 22.12 -9.28
C LEU A 223 11.62 22.51 -9.99
N ASN A 224 11.62 23.63 -10.73
CA ASN A 224 12.76 24.11 -11.50
C ASN A 224 13.35 23.06 -12.45
N GLY A 225 12.51 22.22 -13.05
CA GLY A 225 13.02 21.24 -13.99
C GLY A 225 12.03 20.18 -14.47
N ARG A 226 12.60 19.31 -15.29
CA ARG A 226 11.97 18.12 -15.85
C ARG A 226 12.25 16.94 -14.92
N VAL A 227 11.20 16.37 -14.33
CA VAL A 227 11.33 15.26 -13.37
C VAL A 227 10.77 13.97 -13.96
N LEU A 228 11.22 12.84 -13.44
CA LEU A 228 10.72 11.53 -13.85
C LEU A 228 9.36 11.25 -13.21
N GLY A 229 8.38 10.86 -14.04
CA GLY A 229 7.15 10.20 -13.63
C GLY A 229 7.31 8.69 -13.73
N LEU A 230 7.31 8.01 -12.59
CA LEU A 230 7.36 6.56 -12.52
C LEU A 230 6.01 5.99 -12.93
N ALA A 231 6.00 5.27 -14.05
CA ALA A 231 4.89 4.41 -14.37
C ALA A 231 4.81 3.30 -13.31
N LYS A 232 3.58 2.96 -12.90
CA LYS A 232 3.34 1.77 -12.10
C LYS A 232 3.88 0.51 -12.81
N ALA A 233 4.34 -0.45 -12.04
CA ALA A 233 4.57 -1.83 -12.47
C ALA A 233 3.31 -2.69 -12.32
N SER A 234 2.52 -2.42 -11.27
CA SER A 234 1.24 -3.10 -11.03
C SER A 234 0.24 -2.14 -10.37
N ALA A 235 -1.06 -2.38 -10.58
CA ALA A 235 -2.12 -1.75 -9.77
C ALA A 235 -3.26 -2.73 -9.56
N LYS A 236 -3.72 -2.84 -8.32
CA LYS A 236 -4.79 -3.74 -7.91
C LYS A 236 -5.80 -3.00 -7.06
N LEU A 237 -7.09 -3.14 -7.38
CA LEU A 237 -8.18 -2.74 -6.50
C LEU A 237 -8.27 -3.77 -5.36
N THR A 238 -7.99 -3.35 -4.13
CA THR A 238 -8.01 -4.25 -2.96
C THR A 238 -9.27 -4.10 -2.13
N HIS A 239 -9.83 -2.90 -2.07
CA HIS A 239 -11.06 -2.64 -1.31
C HIS A 239 -11.97 -1.65 -2.02
N PHE A 240 -13.27 -1.84 -1.86
CA PHE A 240 -14.29 -0.88 -2.28
C PHE A 240 -15.27 -0.64 -1.13
N ASN A 241 -15.43 0.63 -0.73
CA ASN A 241 -16.27 1.02 0.40
C ASN A 241 -15.98 0.22 1.70
N GLY A 242 -14.72 -0.15 1.91
CA GLY A 242 -14.26 -0.90 3.08
C GLY A 242 -14.43 -2.42 2.99
N LYS A 243 -15.09 -2.94 1.94
CA LYS A 243 -15.15 -4.37 1.65
C LYS A 243 -13.92 -4.79 0.85
N ALA A 244 -13.21 -5.81 1.33
CA ALA A 244 -12.11 -6.43 0.59
C ALA A 244 -12.61 -7.10 -0.69
N ILE A 245 -11.82 -6.99 -1.76
CA ILE A 245 -12.09 -7.61 -3.06
C ILE A 245 -11.06 -8.72 -3.26
N LYS A 246 -11.53 -9.96 -3.34
CA LYS A 246 -10.66 -11.13 -3.54
C LYS A 246 -10.28 -11.26 -5.02
N ASP A 247 -9.17 -11.98 -5.27
CA ASP A 247 -8.78 -12.30 -6.64
C ASP A 247 -9.87 -13.12 -7.34
N GLY A 248 -10.27 -12.65 -8.53
CA GLY A 248 -11.37 -13.24 -9.31
C GLY A 248 -12.78 -12.83 -8.85
N GLU A 249 -12.93 -12.11 -7.73
CA GLU A 249 -14.23 -11.59 -7.30
C GLU A 249 -14.65 -10.41 -8.18
N THR A 250 -15.90 -10.42 -8.64
CA THR A 250 -16.44 -9.30 -9.42
C THR A 250 -16.80 -8.14 -8.51
N CYS A 251 -16.39 -6.94 -8.90
CA CYS A 251 -16.80 -5.69 -8.26
C CYS A 251 -17.59 -4.86 -9.28
N PRO A 252 -18.89 -4.58 -9.05
CA PRO A 252 -19.71 -3.81 -10.01
C PRO A 252 -19.18 -2.40 -10.31
N ALA A 253 -18.38 -1.84 -9.39
CA ALA A 253 -17.71 -0.56 -9.54
C ALA A 253 -16.47 -0.64 -10.45
N LEU A 254 -15.86 -1.82 -10.59
CA LEU A 254 -14.72 -2.05 -11.50
C LEU A 254 -15.24 -2.16 -12.93
N LYS A 255 -15.12 -1.07 -13.70
CA LYS A 255 -15.65 -0.96 -15.07
C LYS A 255 -14.71 -1.51 -16.12
N ASP A 256 -13.41 -1.45 -15.88
CA ASP A 256 -12.40 -2.05 -16.74
C ASP A 256 -11.31 -2.72 -15.87
N PRO A 257 -11.33 -4.06 -15.74
CA PRO A 257 -10.32 -4.79 -15.00
C PRO A 257 -8.90 -4.64 -15.56
N LYS A 258 -8.74 -4.44 -16.89
CA LYS A 258 -7.42 -4.32 -17.52
C LYS A 258 -6.73 -3.05 -17.08
N THR A 259 -7.48 -1.97 -16.94
CA THR A 259 -6.96 -0.65 -16.52
C THR A 259 -7.19 -0.35 -15.05
N CYS A 260 -7.80 -1.28 -14.31
CA CYS A 260 -8.24 -1.07 -12.95
C CYS A 260 -9.10 0.22 -12.82
N ALA A 261 -10.01 0.44 -13.78
CA ALA A 261 -10.88 1.62 -13.79
C ALA A 261 -12.09 1.40 -12.87
N VAL A 262 -12.24 2.27 -11.87
CA VAL A 262 -13.24 2.13 -10.80
C VAL A 262 -14.16 3.34 -10.79
N LEU A 263 -15.47 3.08 -10.89
CA LEU A 263 -16.53 4.07 -10.72
C LEU A 263 -16.73 4.37 -9.23
N LEU A 264 -16.61 5.64 -8.88
CA LEU A 264 -16.91 6.17 -7.56
C LEU A 264 -18.10 7.14 -7.65
N ASN A 265 -19.23 6.76 -7.07
CA ASN A 265 -20.30 7.73 -6.78
C ASN A 265 -19.89 8.64 -5.61
N VAL A 266 -20.62 9.72 -5.40
CA VAL A 266 -20.33 10.64 -4.29
C VAL A 266 -20.46 9.93 -2.95
N GLY A 267 -19.42 10.08 -2.13
CA GLY A 267 -19.25 9.42 -0.85
C GLY A 267 -18.48 8.12 -0.91
N GLU A 268 -18.41 7.48 -2.07
CA GLU A 268 -17.72 6.21 -2.26
C GLU A 268 -16.22 6.36 -2.33
N TYR A 269 -15.53 5.30 -1.93
CA TYR A 269 -14.07 5.25 -1.94
C TYR A 269 -13.57 3.87 -2.33
N ALA A 270 -12.39 3.85 -2.91
CA ALA A 270 -11.66 2.65 -3.29
C ALA A 270 -10.25 2.69 -2.72
N MET A 271 -9.67 1.52 -2.48
CA MET A 271 -8.27 1.37 -2.10
C MET A 271 -7.54 0.59 -3.18
N PHE A 272 -6.45 1.16 -3.65
CA PHE A 272 -5.55 0.56 -4.62
C PHE A 272 -4.25 0.16 -3.92
N THR A 273 -3.72 -1.00 -4.25
CA THR A 273 -2.29 -1.29 -4.07
C THR A 273 -1.63 -1.03 -5.40
N VAL A 274 -0.68 -0.09 -5.44
CA VAL A 274 0.03 0.33 -6.64
C VAL A 274 1.51 0.21 -6.39
N GLU A 275 2.22 -0.38 -7.34
CA GLU A 275 3.66 -0.59 -7.21
C GLU A 275 4.40 0.20 -8.27
N PHE A 276 5.50 0.82 -7.88
CA PHE A 276 6.34 1.62 -8.76
C PHE A 276 7.74 1.04 -8.78
N ARG A 277 8.34 0.98 -9.97
CA ARG A 277 9.76 0.64 -10.08
C ARG A 277 10.59 1.84 -9.62
N ALA A 278 11.02 1.80 -8.36
CA ALA A 278 11.71 2.90 -7.70
C ALA A 278 13.05 2.46 -7.09
N GLY A 279 13.36 1.16 -7.10
CA GLY A 279 14.62 0.63 -6.58
C GLY A 279 15.76 0.67 -7.59
N GLY A 280 16.96 0.47 -7.07
CA GLY A 280 18.20 0.52 -7.83
C GLY A 280 19.39 0.17 -6.93
N PRO A 281 20.64 0.32 -7.42
CA PRO A 281 21.84 -0.03 -6.66
C PRO A 281 21.92 0.63 -5.28
N ASN A 282 21.34 1.83 -5.14
CA ASN A 282 21.36 2.63 -3.91
C ASN A 282 19.98 2.74 -3.24
N ILE A 283 18.97 2.02 -3.75
CA ILE A 283 17.59 2.11 -3.28
C ILE A 283 17.04 0.70 -3.13
N THR A 284 17.11 0.17 -1.91
CA THR A 284 16.70 -1.19 -1.57
C THR A 284 15.55 -1.21 -0.54
N HIS A 285 15.25 -0.05 0.07
CA HIS A 285 14.19 0.10 1.06
C HIS A 285 13.17 1.19 0.70
N ASP A 286 11.96 1.04 1.23
CA ASP A 286 10.84 1.95 1.05
C ASP A 286 11.21 3.40 1.37
N PHE A 287 11.85 3.64 2.52
CA PHE A 287 12.17 5.01 2.97
C PHE A 287 13.18 5.71 2.04
N GLN A 288 14.12 4.96 1.46
CA GLN A 288 15.05 5.50 0.46
C GLN A 288 14.28 5.91 -0.79
N ALA A 289 13.29 5.13 -1.22
CA ALA A 289 12.45 5.50 -2.35
C ALA A 289 11.56 6.72 -2.03
N PHE A 290 10.91 6.78 -0.86
CA PHE A 290 10.05 7.90 -0.46
C PHE A 290 10.78 9.24 -0.41
N GLU A 291 12.03 9.28 0.03
CA GLU A 291 12.86 10.50 0.04
C GLU A 291 13.10 11.09 -1.36
N LEU A 292 12.95 10.27 -2.40
CA LEU A 292 13.16 10.66 -3.80
C LEU A 292 11.86 11.01 -4.52
N LEU A 293 10.71 10.86 -3.86
CA LEU A 293 9.38 11.14 -4.41
C LEU A 293 8.83 12.48 -3.89
N GLU A 294 8.23 13.25 -4.78
CA GLU A 294 7.55 14.51 -4.46
C GLU A 294 6.07 14.26 -4.15
N HIS A 295 5.37 13.57 -5.05
CA HIS A 295 3.93 13.31 -4.93
C HIS A 295 3.49 12.12 -5.77
N VAL A 296 2.26 11.66 -5.54
CA VAL A 296 1.55 10.72 -6.42
C VAL A 296 0.43 11.46 -7.14
N ILE A 297 0.27 11.23 -8.44
CA ILE A 297 -0.85 11.71 -9.23
C ILE A 297 -1.87 10.59 -9.37
N VAL A 298 -3.10 10.85 -8.96
CA VAL A 298 -4.25 9.97 -9.15
C VAL A 298 -5.19 10.64 -10.15
N PRO A 299 -5.23 10.16 -11.41
CA PRO A 299 -6.12 10.73 -12.40
C PRO A 299 -7.54 10.21 -12.23
N ALA A 300 -8.50 11.11 -12.37
CA ALA A 300 -9.92 10.80 -12.42
C ALA A 300 -10.59 11.58 -13.55
N ILE A 301 -11.60 10.98 -14.15
CA ILE A 301 -12.43 11.64 -15.17
C ILE A 301 -13.90 11.53 -14.80
N ALA A 302 -14.72 12.43 -15.35
CA ALA A 302 -16.16 12.31 -15.30
C ALA A 302 -16.62 10.94 -15.81
N TYR A 303 -17.54 10.28 -15.11
CA TYR A 303 -18.19 9.11 -15.69
C TYR A 303 -19.15 9.56 -16.80
N ASP A 304 -18.98 8.97 -17.99
CA ASP A 304 -19.92 9.11 -19.10
C ASP A 304 -20.53 7.73 -19.41
N PRO A 305 -21.86 7.55 -19.23
CA PRO A 305 -22.52 6.27 -19.50
C PRO A 305 -22.53 5.89 -20.99
N ASN A 306 -22.21 6.82 -21.89
CA ASN A 306 -22.20 6.58 -23.34
C ASN A 306 -20.84 6.08 -23.84
N ILE A 307 -19.83 6.00 -22.97
CA ILE A 307 -18.55 5.37 -23.32
C ILE A 307 -18.83 3.92 -23.72
N SER A 308 -18.46 3.59 -24.96
CA SER A 308 -18.59 2.22 -25.47
C SER A 308 -17.85 1.24 -24.54
N PRO A 309 -18.47 0.10 -24.18
CA PRO A 309 -17.83 -0.94 -23.38
C PRO A 309 -16.51 -1.47 -23.98
N ASN A 310 -16.32 -1.27 -25.29
CA ASN A 310 -15.13 -1.72 -26.01
C ASN A 310 -13.97 -0.73 -25.95
N LYS A 311 -14.19 0.53 -25.54
CA LYS A 311 -13.11 1.50 -25.36
C LYS A 311 -12.43 1.26 -24.02
N SER A 312 -11.13 1.05 -24.03
CA SER A 312 -10.37 0.95 -22.79
C SER A 312 -10.26 2.33 -22.13
N TYR A 313 -10.37 2.38 -20.80
CA TYR A 313 -10.11 3.61 -20.06
C TYR A 313 -8.65 4.10 -20.19
N ALA A 314 -7.75 3.26 -20.70
CA ALA A 314 -6.39 3.65 -21.06
C ALA A 314 -6.35 4.67 -22.21
N GLU A 315 -7.30 4.62 -23.15
CA GLU A 315 -7.39 5.54 -24.27
C GLU A 315 -8.16 6.82 -23.90
N LEU A 316 -9.04 6.72 -22.92
CA LEU A 316 -9.88 7.83 -22.48
C LEU A 316 -9.10 8.88 -21.70
N LEU A 317 -8.11 8.47 -20.90
CA LEU A 317 -7.31 9.42 -20.12
C LEU A 317 -6.53 10.40 -21.02
N PRO A 318 -5.74 9.96 -22.03
CA PRO A 318 -5.09 10.89 -22.95
C PRO A 318 -6.09 11.82 -23.65
N ALA A 319 -7.18 11.27 -24.19
CA ALA A 319 -8.18 12.07 -24.89
C ALA A 319 -8.86 13.10 -23.97
N ALA A 320 -9.12 12.75 -22.71
CA ALA A 320 -9.64 13.70 -21.71
C ALA A 320 -8.58 14.74 -21.31
N ALA A 321 -7.30 14.35 -21.22
CA ALA A 321 -6.21 15.26 -20.92
C ALA A 321 -6.04 16.32 -22.03
N ASP A 322 -6.18 15.93 -23.29
CA ASP A 322 -6.15 16.84 -24.45
C ASP A 322 -7.28 17.90 -24.41
N ARG A 323 -8.37 17.60 -23.69
CA ARG A 323 -9.51 18.49 -23.49
C ARG A 323 -9.50 19.20 -22.13
N ASP A 324 -8.46 19.02 -21.32
CA ASP A 324 -8.37 19.53 -19.94
C ASP A 324 -9.53 19.06 -19.04
N GLU A 325 -9.99 17.82 -19.24
CA GLU A 325 -11.13 17.23 -18.51
C GLU A 325 -10.70 16.25 -17.40
N VAL A 326 -9.39 16.11 -17.15
CA VAL A 326 -8.84 15.19 -16.15
C VAL A 326 -8.69 15.90 -14.82
N CYS A 327 -9.39 15.39 -13.81
CA CYS A 327 -9.16 15.73 -12.41
C CYS A 327 -7.90 14.99 -11.93
N GLU A 328 -6.79 15.72 -11.75
CA GLU A 328 -5.56 15.17 -11.19
C GLU A 328 -5.46 15.45 -9.69
N VAL A 329 -5.67 14.43 -8.85
CA VAL A 329 -5.38 14.54 -7.42
C VAL A 329 -3.89 14.34 -7.19
N ARG A 330 -3.20 15.39 -6.74
CA ARG A 330 -1.76 15.38 -6.44
C ARG A 330 -1.56 15.18 -4.93
N ALA A 331 -1.29 13.94 -4.53
CA ALA A 331 -1.03 13.60 -3.14
C ALA A 331 0.45 13.81 -2.80
N LYS A 332 0.78 14.95 -2.20
CA LYS A 332 2.16 15.33 -1.86
C LYS A 332 2.65 14.56 -0.64
N PHE A 333 3.86 14.02 -0.72
CA PHE A 333 4.48 13.30 0.40
C PHE A 333 4.88 14.29 1.50
N ASP A 334 4.44 14.01 2.73
CA ASP A 334 4.94 14.68 3.92
C ASP A 334 6.24 13.98 4.36
N GLN A 335 7.36 14.55 3.92
CA GLN A 335 8.69 14.01 4.24
C GLN A 335 8.96 13.96 5.75
N ARG A 336 8.27 14.79 6.58
CA ARG A 336 8.38 14.68 8.04
C ARG A 336 7.63 13.46 8.57
N ALA A 337 6.46 13.15 7.99
CA ALA A 337 5.71 11.95 8.33
C ALA A 337 6.47 10.67 7.91
N VAL A 338 7.09 10.67 6.73
CA VAL A 338 7.98 9.58 6.26
C VAL A 338 9.15 9.40 7.23
N GLU A 339 9.86 10.49 7.56
CA GLU A 339 10.98 10.43 8.50
C GLU A 339 10.56 9.93 9.88
N ALA A 340 9.42 10.40 10.39
CA ALA A 340 8.91 9.97 11.69
C ALA A 340 8.56 8.47 11.70
N TRP A 341 7.92 7.97 10.64
CA TRP A 341 7.56 6.55 10.50
C TRP A 341 8.80 5.66 10.44
N TYR A 342 9.79 6.00 9.60
CA TYR A 342 10.98 5.16 9.43
C TYR A 342 12.10 5.45 10.45
N ARG A 343 11.87 6.33 11.43
CA ARG A 343 12.90 6.74 12.41
C ARG A 343 13.52 5.58 13.16
N ASP A 344 12.70 4.66 13.66
CA ASP A 344 13.22 3.52 14.43
C ASP A 344 14.10 2.62 13.57
N TYR A 345 13.78 2.45 12.28
CA TYR A 345 14.62 1.70 11.35
C TYR A 345 15.97 2.39 11.19
N LYS A 346 15.96 3.69 10.85
CA LYS A 346 17.17 4.47 10.58
C LYS A 346 18.10 4.60 11.77
N THR A 347 17.55 4.64 12.99
CA THR A 347 18.33 4.93 14.21
C THR A 347 18.64 3.70 15.06
N LYS A 348 17.80 2.65 15.00
CA LYS A 348 17.89 1.46 15.86
C LYS A 348 17.88 0.14 15.08
N GLY A 349 17.70 0.18 13.76
CA GLY A 349 17.69 -0.98 12.88
C GLY A 349 16.32 -1.64 12.70
N GLU A 350 16.29 -2.65 11.83
CA GLU A 350 15.08 -3.36 11.37
C GLU A 350 14.25 -3.94 12.53
N THR A 351 14.87 -4.65 13.47
CA THR A 351 14.14 -5.30 14.58
C THR A 351 13.38 -4.29 15.44
N ALA A 352 13.98 -3.12 15.71
CA ALA A 352 13.34 -2.06 16.49
C ALA A 352 12.13 -1.47 15.73
N TYR A 353 12.27 -1.26 14.42
CA TYR A 353 11.17 -0.84 13.55
C TYR A 353 10.02 -1.84 13.56
N VAL A 354 10.30 -3.13 13.30
CA VAL A 354 9.24 -4.15 13.24
C VAL A 354 8.52 -4.26 14.59
N THR A 355 9.27 -4.16 15.70
CA THR A 355 8.69 -4.18 17.06
C THR A 355 7.77 -3.00 17.29
N SER A 356 8.21 -1.76 16.98
CA SER A 356 7.40 -0.57 17.25
C SER A 356 6.20 -0.41 16.31
N HIS A 357 6.23 -1.00 15.11
CA HIS A 357 5.18 -0.83 14.10
C HIS A 357 4.20 -2.01 14.03
N TYR A 358 4.68 -3.23 14.30
CA TYR A 358 3.90 -4.45 14.13
C TYR A 358 3.95 -5.41 15.34
N GLY A 359 4.62 -5.00 16.42
CA GLY A 359 4.67 -5.73 17.68
C GLY A 359 5.79 -6.78 17.74
N GLU A 360 6.08 -7.21 18.96
CA GLU A 360 7.20 -8.10 19.29
C GLU A 360 7.10 -9.47 18.61
N ALA A 361 5.89 -10.02 18.47
CA ALA A 361 5.67 -11.30 17.83
C ALA A 361 6.13 -11.30 16.35
N ARG A 362 5.88 -10.21 15.62
CA ARG A 362 6.36 -10.07 14.23
C ARG A 362 7.86 -9.85 14.16
N ALA A 363 8.42 -9.06 15.09
CA ALA A 363 9.86 -8.83 15.13
C ALA A 363 10.65 -10.12 15.36
N LYS A 364 10.20 -10.97 16.30
CA LYS A 364 10.78 -12.30 16.53
C LYS A 364 10.74 -13.17 15.27
N MET A 365 9.62 -13.16 14.54
CA MET A 365 9.47 -13.94 13.32
C MET A 365 10.42 -13.49 12.20
N VAL A 366 10.55 -12.18 11.97
CA VAL A 366 11.50 -11.64 11.00
C VAL A 366 12.94 -12.03 11.38
N GLY A 367 13.29 -11.91 12.66
CA GLY A 367 14.59 -12.35 13.17
C GLY A 367 14.87 -13.84 12.92
N MET A 368 13.92 -14.72 13.30
CA MET A 368 14.03 -16.17 13.07
C MET A 368 14.15 -16.53 11.58
N GLY A 369 13.41 -15.82 10.71
CA GLY A 369 13.48 -16.01 9.27
C GLY A 369 14.87 -15.66 8.70
N ASN A 370 15.44 -14.55 9.14
CA ASN A 370 16.78 -14.12 8.76
C ASN A 370 17.86 -15.11 9.26
N GLU A 371 17.73 -15.61 10.49
CA GLU A 371 18.65 -16.62 11.05
C GLU A 371 18.58 -17.95 10.29
N ALA A 372 17.37 -18.48 10.06
CA ALA A 372 17.18 -19.74 9.34
C ALA A 372 17.78 -19.69 7.92
N LEU A 373 17.61 -18.54 7.26
CA LEU A 373 18.18 -18.31 5.94
C LEU A 373 19.71 -18.24 5.96
N ALA A 374 20.29 -17.54 6.94
CA ALA A 374 21.74 -17.46 7.09
C ALA A 374 22.37 -18.84 7.26
N GLU A 375 21.74 -19.72 8.04
CA GLU A 375 22.17 -21.11 8.20
C GLU A 375 22.02 -21.93 6.91
N MET A 376 20.93 -21.74 6.17
CA MET A 376 20.75 -22.40 4.87
C MET A 376 21.82 -21.99 3.85
N LEU A 377 22.15 -20.69 3.77
CA LEU A 377 23.19 -20.18 2.88
C LEU A 377 24.57 -20.71 3.27
N LYS A 378 24.90 -20.75 4.57
CA LYS A 378 26.16 -21.37 5.05
C LYS A 378 26.25 -22.83 4.65
N ALA A 379 25.18 -23.60 4.79
CA ALA A 379 25.14 -25.01 4.38
C ALA A 379 25.35 -25.18 2.86
N MET A 380 24.70 -24.35 2.03
CA MET A 380 24.88 -24.36 0.57
C MET A 380 26.31 -24.02 0.17
N MET A 381 26.92 -22.98 0.76
CA MET A 381 28.31 -22.61 0.46
C MET A 381 29.30 -23.71 0.86
N GLY A 382 29.05 -24.40 1.97
CA GLY A 382 29.84 -25.57 2.38
C GLY A 382 29.79 -26.71 1.36
N MET A 383 28.61 -26.99 0.78
CA MET A 383 28.46 -28.02 -0.25
C MET A 383 29.22 -27.67 -1.54
N VAL A 384 29.16 -26.40 -1.99
CA VAL A 384 29.89 -25.94 -3.19
C VAL A 384 31.40 -26.09 -3.02
N GLN A 385 31.95 -25.72 -1.87
CA GLN A 385 33.38 -25.85 -1.58
C GLN A 385 33.85 -27.32 -1.59
N THR A 386 33.02 -28.24 -1.09
CA THR A 386 33.34 -29.67 -1.11
C THR A 386 33.17 -30.32 -2.49
N GLY A 387 32.29 -29.77 -3.35
CA GLY A 387 32.02 -30.30 -4.69
C GLY A 387 32.99 -29.84 -5.78
N SER A 388 33.73 -28.73 -5.57
CA SER A 388 34.75 -28.23 -6.52
C SER A 388 36.13 -28.91 -6.37
N SER A 389 36.25 -29.96 -5.54
CA SER A 389 37.50 -30.69 -5.28
C SER A 389 37.55 -32.10 -5.90
N ILE A 390 36.77 -32.35 -6.96
CA ILE A 390 36.74 -33.63 -7.70
C ILE A 390 37.33 -33.44 -9.09
#